data_AF-A0A089Z6E1-F1
#
_entry.id   AF-A0A089Z6E1-F1
#
_cell.length_a   1.000
_cell.length_b   1.000
_cell.length_c   1.000
_cell.angle_alpha   90.00
_cell.angle_beta   90.00
_cell.angle_gamma   90.00
#
_symmetry.space_group_name_H-M   'P 1'
#
loop_
_entity.id
_entity.type
_entity.pdbx_description
1 polymer ?
#
loop_
_entity_poly.entity_id
_entity_poly.type
_entity_poly.pdbx_seq_one_letter_code
_entity_poly.pdbx_strand_id
1 'polypeptide(L)'
;MLLARLTVDHSHGDRPVFLFCGQTAITNQAATRYLARNHERLSRTYRTGSFVLLLKVVNSQAYGPDVVELVADVTRAARAPLPSAPRPSALQ
;
A
#
# COMPACT_ATOMS: atom_id res chain seq x y z
N MET A 1 -6.96 5.16 -0.65
CA MET A 1 -5.52 5.48 -0.54
C MET A 1 -4.75 4.18 -0.35
N LEU A 2 -3.57 4.02 -0.95
CA LEU A 2 -2.74 2.83 -0.78
C LEU A 2 -1.62 3.04 0.25
N LEU A 3 -1.41 2.01 1.07
CA LEU A 3 -0.23 1.82 1.91
C LEU A 3 0.41 0.49 1.53
N ALA A 4 1.67 0.50 1.11
CA ALA A 4 2.41 -0.72 0.81
C ALA A 4 3.74 -0.78 1.56
N ARG A 5 4.12 -1.99 1.95
CA ARG A 5 5.51 -2.36 2.24
C ARG A 5 5.99 -3.25 1.10
N LEU A 6 7.13 -2.95 0.50
CA LEU A 6 7.73 -3.72 -0.58
C LEU A 6 9.10 -4.23 -0.13
N THR A 7 9.27 -5.55 -0.16
CA THR A 7 10.56 -6.22 -0.01
C THR A 7 10.97 -6.80 -1.36
N VAL A 8 12.25 -6.67 -1.69
CA VAL A 8 12.84 -7.28 -2.87
C VAL A 8 13.66 -8.45 -2.39
N ASP A 9 13.16 -9.66 -2.64
CA ASP A 9 13.94 -10.86 -2.45
C ASP A 9 15.18 -10.71 -3.36
N HIS A 10 16.39 -10.85 -2.80
CA HIS A 10 17.73 -10.70 -3.44
C HIS A 10 18.50 -9.38 -3.23
N SER A 11 17.98 -8.35 -2.54
CA SER A 11 18.82 -7.20 -2.16
C SER A 11 19.68 -7.52 -0.92
N HIS A 12 20.98 -7.22 -0.96
CA HIS A 12 21.88 -7.29 0.20
C HIS A 12 21.42 -6.29 1.27
N GLY A 13 20.52 -6.73 2.14
CA GLY A 13 19.85 -5.92 3.14
C GLY A 13 18.34 -5.97 2.95
N ASP A 14 17.66 -6.58 3.91
CA ASP A 14 16.20 -6.70 4.05
C ASP A 14 15.58 -5.33 4.39
N ARG A 15 15.84 -4.30 3.57
CA ARG A 15 15.37 -2.93 3.81
C ARG A 15 14.04 -2.74 3.09
N PRO A 16 12.89 -2.85 3.79
CA PRO A 16 11.60 -2.63 3.16
C PRO A 16 11.45 -1.17 2.71
N VAL A 17 10.86 -0.98 1.54
CA VAL A 17 10.39 0.34 1.08
C VAL A 17 8.91 0.48 1.42
N PHE A 18 8.53 1.62 1.99
CA PHE A 18 7.13 1.95 2.25
C PHE A 18 6.62 2.96 1.23
N LEU A 19 5.51 2.64 0.56
CA LEU A 19 4.82 3.52 -0.38
C LEU A 19 3.50 3.99 0.24
N PHE A 20 3.30 5.30 0.25
CA PHE A 20 2.02 5.93 0.55
C PHE A 20 1.53 6.65 -0.70
N CYS A 21 0.34 6.28 -1.19
CA CYS A 21 -0.23 6.86 -2.39
C CYS A 21 -1.69 7.25 -2.14
N GLY A 22 -1.91 8.52 -1.88
CA GLY A 22 -3.22 9.14 -1.73
C GLY A 22 -3.37 10.39 -2.59
N GLN A 23 -4.61 10.81 -2.80
CA GLN A 23 -4.93 11.99 -3.62
C GLN A 23 -4.51 13.32 -2.96
N THR A 24 -4.38 13.34 -1.62
CA THR A 24 -4.03 14.55 -0.87
C THR A 24 -2.94 14.27 0.18
N ALA A 25 -2.21 15.31 0.58
CA ALA A 25 -1.20 15.20 1.64
C ALA A 25 -1.78 14.69 2.97
N ILE A 26 -3.02 15.08 3.32
CA ILE A 26 -3.71 14.62 4.53
C ILE A 26 -3.90 13.11 4.51
N THR A 27 -4.25 12.54 3.35
CA THR A 27 -4.37 11.08 3.24
C THR A 27 -3.01 10.40 3.46
N ASN A 28 -1.92 10.91 2.86
CA ASN A 28 -0.56 10.42 3.10
C ASN A 28 -0.18 10.40 4.58
N GLN A 29 -0.45 11.48 5.30
CA GLN A 29 -0.23 11.55 6.75
C GLN A 29 -1.05 10.51 7.52
N ALA A 30 -2.30 10.29 7.13
CA ALA A 30 -3.19 9.32 7.76
C ALA A 30 -2.66 7.88 7.63
N ALA A 31 -2.15 7.47 6.47
CA ALA A 31 -1.54 6.15 6.34
C ALA A 31 -0.24 5.99 7.13
N THR A 32 0.58 7.04 7.22
CA THR A 32 1.78 7.02 8.07
C THR A 32 1.38 6.80 9.53
N ARG A 33 0.35 7.50 10.02
CA ARG A 33 -0.19 7.28 11.37
C ARG A 33 -0.76 5.88 11.55
N TYR A 34 -1.51 5.38 10.56
CA TYR A 34 -2.05 4.03 10.59
C TYR A 34 -0.93 2.98 10.68
N LEU A 35 0.12 3.11 9.86
CA LEU A 35 1.30 2.24 9.90
C LEU A 35 1.96 2.28 11.27
N ALA A 36 2.25 3.47 11.80
CA ALA A 36 2.88 3.63 13.11
C ALA A 36 2.06 3.01 14.25
N ARG A 37 0.73 3.19 14.26
CA ARG A 37 -0.15 2.64 15.30
C ARG A 37 -0.34 1.12 15.17
N ASN A 38 -0.26 0.55 13.96
CA ASN A 38 -0.56 -0.85 13.70
C ASN A 38 0.68 -1.70 13.38
N HIS A 39 1.90 -1.17 13.49
CA HIS A 39 3.12 -1.84 13.00
C HIS A 39 3.30 -3.24 13.60
N GLU A 40 3.03 -3.44 14.89
CA GLU A 40 3.07 -4.74 15.57
C GLU A 40 2.07 -5.74 14.99
N ARG A 41 0.84 -5.30 14.71
CA ARG A 41 -0.17 -6.16 14.12
C ARG A 41 0.22 -6.53 12.68
N LEU A 42 0.65 -5.54 11.90
CA LEU A 42 1.06 -5.71 10.51
C LEU A 42 2.30 -6.60 10.38
N SER A 43 3.27 -6.47 11.29
CA SER A 43 4.46 -7.33 11.33
C SER A 43 4.10 -8.78 11.64
N ARG A 44 3.13 -9.02 12.53
CA ARG A 44 2.63 -10.38 12.81
C ARG A 44 1.88 -10.97 11.63
N THR A 45 1.03 -10.18 10.97
CA THR A 45 0.22 -10.64 9.83
C THR A 45 1.07 -10.90 8.58
N TYR A 46 1.95 -9.98 8.22
CA TYR A 46 2.70 -10.02 6.96
C TYR A 46 4.17 -10.44 7.12
N ARG A 47 4.65 -10.67 8.35
CA ARG A 47 6.03 -11.07 8.67
C ARG A 47 7.06 -10.16 8.00
N THR A 48 7.95 -10.72 7.18
CA THR A 48 8.92 -9.98 6.36
C THR A 48 8.41 -9.69 4.95
N GLY A 49 7.26 -10.23 4.54
CA GLY A 49 6.79 -10.12 3.15
C GLY A 49 6.12 -8.80 2.80
N SER A 50 6.17 -8.40 1.52
CA SER A 50 5.43 -7.24 1.02
C SER A 50 3.92 -7.35 1.26
N PHE A 51 3.27 -6.22 1.55
CA PHE A 51 1.82 -6.11 1.66
C PHE A 51 1.33 -4.82 0.99
N VAL A 52 0.08 -4.80 0.56
CA VAL A 52 -0.58 -3.63 -0.02
C VAL A 52 -2.00 -3.53 0.53
N LEU A 53 -2.27 -2.43 1.23
CA LEU A 53 -3.55 -2.16 1.90
C LEU A 53 -4.24 -0.97 1.24
N LEU A 54 -5.54 -1.12 1.03
CA LEU A 54 -6.43 -0.01 0.69
C LEU A 54 -7.03 0.56 1.96
N LEU A 55 -6.74 1.83 2.22
CA LEU A 55 -7.21 2.57 3.38
C LEU A 55 -8.21 3.65 2.96
N LYS A 56 -9.21 3.88 3.82
CA LYS A 56 -10.17 4.97 3.74
C LYS A 56 -9.99 5.88 4.95
N VAL A 57 -9.72 7.15 4.69
CA VAL A 57 -9.72 8.18 5.74
C VAL A 57 -11.16 8.64 5.94
N VAL A 58 -11.69 8.48 7.15
CA VAL A 58 -13.10 8.78 7.44
C VAL A 58 -13.22 10.21 7.93
N ASN A 59 -14.08 10.98 7.24
CA ASN A 59 -14.45 12.35 7.62
C ASN A 59 -13.24 13.19 8.09
N SER A 60 -12.25 13.33 7.21
CA SER A 60 -11.01 14.03 7.52
C SER A 60 -11.20 15.50 7.90
N GLN A 61 -12.34 16.11 7.55
CA GLN A 61 -12.67 17.48 7.96
C GLN A 61 -13.06 17.57 9.45
N ALA A 62 -13.67 16.53 10.01
CA ALA A 62 -14.06 16.50 11.43
C ALA A 62 -12.99 15.85 12.34
N TYR A 63 -12.29 14.82 11.86
CA TYR A 63 -11.37 14.01 12.67
C TYR A 63 -9.90 14.09 12.22
N GLY A 64 -9.60 14.89 11.20
CA GLY A 64 -8.27 14.95 10.64
C GLY A 64 -7.80 13.60 10.08
N PRO A 65 -6.48 13.32 10.09
CA PRO A 65 -5.92 12.08 9.59
C PRO A 65 -6.05 10.89 10.56
N ASP A 66 -6.78 11.03 11.68
CA ASP A 66 -6.72 10.07 12.78
C ASP A 66 -7.69 8.89 12.65
N VAL A 67 -8.77 9.04 11.89
CA VAL A 67 -9.74 7.95 11.66
C VAL A 67 -9.50 7.35 10.29
N VAL A 68 -8.89 6.16 10.29
CA VAL A 68 -8.57 5.40 9.09
C VAL A 68 -9.13 3.99 9.21
N GLU A 69 -9.88 3.59 8.20
CA GLU A 69 -10.45 2.26 8.06
C GLU A 69 -9.65 1.47 7.03
N LEU A 70 -9.34 0.21 7.35
CA LEU A 70 -8.82 -0.74 6.37
C LEU A 70 -9.99 -1.24 5.52
N VAL A 71 -9.99 -0.88 4.23
CA VAL A 71 -11.04 -1.27 3.29
C VAL A 71 -10.78 -2.66 2.71
N ALA A 72 -9.53 -2.91 2.30
CA ALA A 72 -9.16 -4.18 1.70
C ALA A 72 -7.66 -4.45 1.81
N ASP A 73 -7.29 -5.73 1.93
CA ASP A 73 -5.97 -6.21 1.58
C ASP A 73 -5.94 -6.53 0.08
N VAL A 74 -5.17 -5.75 -0.68
CA VAL A 74 -5.06 -5.88 -2.14
C VAL A 74 -3.71 -6.49 -2.54
N THR A 75 -2.96 -7.07 -1.61
CA THR A 75 -1.61 -7.60 -1.83
C THR A 75 -1.55 -8.60 -2.99
N ARG A 76 -2.53 -9.52 -3.07
CA ARG A 76 -2.60 -10.51 -4.16
C ARG A 76 -2.81 -9.86 -5.52
N ALA A 77 -3.74 -8.92 -5.61
CA ALA A 77 -4.05 -8.22 -6.85
C ALA A 77 -2.88 -7.33 -7.29
N ALA A 78 -2.23 -6.65 -6.35
CA ALA A 78 -1.09 -5.77 -6.61
C ALA A 78 0.18 -6.52 -7.06
N ARG A 79 0.30 -7.80 -6.70
CA ARG A 79 1.42 -8.67 -7.11
C ARG A 79 1.10 -9.54 -8.33
N ALA A 80 -0.12 -9.47 -8.87
CA ALA A 80 -0.45 -10.20 -10.07
C ALA A 80 0.41 -9.70 -11.24
N PRO A 81 0.84 -10.59 -12.16
CA PRO A 81 1.51 -10.16 -13.38
C PRO A 81 0.66 -9.14 -14.12
N LEU A 82 1.31 -8.12 -14.68
CA LEU A 82 0.62 -7.18 -15.55
C LEU A 82 0.02 -7.95 -16.75
N PRO A 83 -1.20 -7.60 -17.19
CA PRO A 83 -1.76 -8.17 -18.41
C PRO A 83 -0.77 -7.99 -19.57
N SER A 84 -0.58 -9.04 -20.37
CA SER A 84 0.24 -8.94 -21.57
C SER A 84 -0.39 -7.89 -22.49
N ALA A 85 0.32 -6.78 -22.73
CA ALA A 85 -0.15 -5.75 -23.64
C ALA A 85 -0.39 -6.36 -25.04
N PRO A 86 -1.50 -6.03 -25.72
CA PRO A 86 -1.68 -6.46 -27.10
C PRO A 86 -0.54 -5.89 -27.94
N ARG A 87 0.13 -6.77 -28.69
CA ARG A 87 1.19 -6.39 -29.62
C ARG A 87 0.57 -5.40 -30.62
N PRO A 88 1.10 -4.20 -30.82
CA PRO A 88 0.52 -3.27 -31.77
C PRO A 88 0.50 -3.93 -33.14
N SER A 89 -0.70 -4.04 -33.72
CA SER A 89 -0.90 -4.55 -35.07
C SER A 89 -0.14 -3.64 -36.04
N ALA A 90 0.91 -4.16 -36.67
CA ALA A 90 1.54 -3.45 -37.76
C ALA A 90 0.48 -3.23 -38.85
N LEU A 91 0.17 -1.97 -39.14
CA LEU A 91 -0.61 -1.58 -40.31
C LEU A 91 0.10 -2.15 -41.54
N GLN A 92 -0.59 -3.06 -42.24
CA GLN A 92 -0.31 -3.43 -43.62
C GLN A 92 -0.89 -2.37 -44.56
#